data_AF-A0A957MTZ5-F1
#
_entry.id   AF-A0A957MTZ5-F1
#
_cell.length_a   1.000
_cell.length_b   1.000
_cell.length_c   1.000
_cell.angle_alpha   90.00
_cell.angle_beta   90.00
_cell.angle_gamma   90.00
#
_symmetry.space_group_name_H-M   'P 1'
#
loop_
_entity.id
_entity.type
_entity.pdbx_description
1 polymer ?
#
loop_
_entity_poly.entity_id
_entity_poly.type
_entity_poly.pdbx_seq_one_letter_code
_entity_poly.pdbx_strand_id
1 'polypeptide(L)'
;MDSPIAYIPMDRRQALVRPREFPDRTQGAALFADISGFTPLTEALVLELGAQRGAEELTRFLNLIYDAVIDEVHRFGGSVIAFAGDAITCWFDGDNGYRATT
;
A
#
# COMPACT_ATOMS: atom_id res chain seq x y z
N MET A 1 20.48 4.78 -0.78
CA MET A 1 19.93 5.46 0.42
C MET A 1 18.49 5.75 0.06
N ASP A 2 17.54 5.07 0.70
CA ASP A 2 16.13 5.18 0.33
C ASP A 2 15.65 6.61 0.48
N SER A 3 14.93 7.10 -0.53
CA SER A 3 14.43 8.47 -0.52
C SER A 3 13.31 8.59 0.51
N PRO A 4 13.32 9.60 1.41
CA PRO A 4 12.25 9.81 2.40
C PRO A 4 10.85 9.91 1.77
N ILE A 5 10.80 10.28 0.48
CA ILE A 5 9.58 10.37 -0.31
C ILE A 5 8.86 9.01 -0.48
N ALA A 6 9.54 7.88 -0.26
CA ALA A 6 8.92 6.56 -0.31
C ALA A 6 7.93 6.33 0.86
N TYR A 7 8.10 7.07 1.96
CA TYR A 7 7.27 6.95 3.17
C TYR A 7 6.15 7.98 3.24
N ILE A 8 5.95 8.77 2.17
CA ILE A 8 4.95 9.83 2.11
C ILE A 8 3.90 9.44 1.04
N PRO A 9 2.61 9.35 1.40
CA PRO A 9 1.53 9.06 0.46
C PRO A 9 1.54 9.99 -0.77
N MET A 10 1.17 9.48 -1.95
CA MET A 10 1.27 10.21 -3.21
C MET A 10 0.54 11.56 -3.20
N ASP A 11 -0.66 11.64 -2.64
CA ASP A 11 -1.42 12.87 -2.48
C ASP A 11 -0.66 13.94 -1.67
N ARG A 12 0.08 13.53 -0.63
CA ARG A 12 0.92 14.43 0.19
C ARG A 12 2.16 14.86 -0.56
N ARG A 13 2.79 13.96 -1.32
CA ARG A 13 3.93 14.32 -2.20
C ARG A 13 3.53 15.34 -3.25
N GLN A 14 2.38 15.14 -3.88
CA GLN A 14 1.85 16.08 -4.87
C GLN A 14 1.56 17.44 -4.25
N ALA A 15 1.03 17.47 -3.02
CA ALA A 15 0.76 18.72 -2.30
C ALA A 15 2.04 19.49 -1.90
N LEU A 16 3.18 18.82 -1.71
CA LEU A 16 4.46 19.49 -1.49
C LEU A 16 4.94 20.25 -2.74
N VAL A 17 4.63 19.73 -3.94
CA VAL A 17 5.00 20.36 -5.23
C VAL A 17 3.98 21.42 -5.63
N ARG A 18 2.69 21.17 -5.39
CA ARG A 18 1.58 22.07 -5.68
C ARG A 18 0.76 22.25 -4.40
N PRO A 19 1.08 23.28 -3.60
CA PRO A 19 0.40 23.52 -2.33
C PRO A 19 -1.10 23.51 -2.48
N ARG A 20 -1.76 22.58 -1.78
CA ARG A 20 -3.21 22.56 -1.59
C ARG A 20 -3.50 22.48 -0.10
N GLU A 21 -4.54 23.18 0.33
CA GLU A 21 -5.08 22.95 1.66
C GLU A 21 -5.76 21.59 1.69
N PHE A 22 -5.50 20.83 2.75
CA PHE A 22 -6.27 19.64 3.06
C PHE A 22 -7.27 20.00 4.13
N PRO A 23 -8.58 19.83 3.89
CA PRO A 23 -9.55 20.03 4.94
C PRO A 23 -9.37 18.98 6.03
N ASP A 24 -9.64 19.35 7.29
CA ASP A 24 -9.63 18.43 8.43
C ASP A 24 -10.59 17.24 8.24
N ARG A 25 -11.61 17.42 7.38
CA ARG A 25 -12.59 16.40 7.02
C ARG A 25 -12.74 16.35 5.51
N THR A 26 -12.66 15.16 4.93
CA THR A 26 -12.90 14.91 3.51
C THR A 26 -13.94 13.81 3.32
N GLN A 27 -14.44 13.65 2.09
CA GLN A 27 -15.29 12.56 1.66
C GLN A 27 -14.62 11.85 0.48
N GLY A 28 -14.76 10.54 0.43
CA GLY A 28 -14.12 9.71 -0.58
C GLY A 28 -14.36 8.24 -0.30
N ALA A 29 -13.63 7.39 -1.01
CA ALA A 29 -13.66 5.95 -0.80
C ALA A 29 -12.35 5.45 -0.21
N ALA A 30 -12.46 4.46 0.68
CA ALA A 30 -11.31 3.70 1.19
C ALA A 30 -11.34 2.29 0.59
N LEU A 31 -10.21 1.85 0.06
CA LEU A 31 -9.97 0.46 -0.33
C LEU A 31 -9.07 -0.18 0.72
N PHE A 32 -9.55 -1.28 1.31
CA PHE A 32 -8.76 -2.12 2.18
C PHE A 32 -8.56 -3.45 1.48
N ALA A 33 -7.31 -3.83 1.25
CA ALA A 33 -6.95 -5.08 0.57
C ALA A 33 -5.96 -5.86 1.43
N ASP A 34 -6.21 -7.16 1.56
CA ASP A 34 -5.41 -8.09 2.34
C ASP A 34 -4.93 -9.25 1.46
N ILE A 35 -3.69 -9.69 1.65
CA ILE A 35 -3.10 -10.77 0.85
C ILE A 35 -3.58 -12.10 1.42
N SER A 36 -4.55 -12.70 0.73
CA SER A 36 -5.07 -14.02 1.07
C SER A 36 -3.95 -15.07 1.12
N GLY A 37 -3.91 -15.85 2.21
CA GLY A 37 -2.95 -16.95 2.37
C GLY A 37 -1.53 -16.51 2.78
N PHE A 38 -1.33 -15.24 3.11
CA PHE A 38 -0.04 -14.72 3.54
C PHE A 38 0.49 -15.38 4.83
N THR A 39 -0.37 -15.56 5.83
CA THR A 39 0.02 -16.21 7.10
C THR A 39 0.50 -17.65 6.87
N PRO A 40 -0.25 -18.54 6.18
CA PRO A 40 0.25 -19.87 5.82
C PRO A 40 1.55 -19.88 5.00
N LEU A 41 1.69 -18.95 4.04
CA LEU A 41 2.92 -18.82 3.23
C LEU A 41 4.12 -18.44 4.10
N THR A 42 3.93 -17.51 5.03
CA THR A 42 4.96 -17.06 5.98
C THR A 42 5.45 -18.23 6.84
N GLU A 43 4.51 -18.99 7.41
CA GLU A 43 4.83 -20.16 8.23
C GLU A 43 5.59 -21.22 7.43
N ALA A 44 5.17 -21.51 6.19
CA ALA A 44 5.84 -22.46 5.32
C ALA A 44 7.29 -22.04 4.98
N LEU A 45 7.50 -20.78 4.63
CA LEU A 45 8.85 -20.25 4.32
C LEU A 45 9.78 -20.30 5.53
N VAL A 46 9.27 -19.97 6.72
CA VAL A 46 10.05 -20.06 7.97
C VAL A 46 10.41 -21.51 8.30
N LEU A 47 9.48 -22.45 8.10
CA LEU A 47 9.72 -23.88 8.31
C LEU A 47 10.76 -24.45 7.34
N GLU A 48 10.70 -24.07 6.05
CA GLU A 48 11.57 -24.62 5.01
C GLU A 48 12.96 -23.96 4.96
N LEU A 49 13.05 -22.65 5.16
CA LEU A 49 14.27 -21.86 4.94
C LEU A 49 14.92 -21.38 6.24
N GLY A 50 14.24 -21.56 7.38
CA GLY A 50 14.60 -20.98 8.66
C GLY A 50 14.17 -19.51 8.77
N ALA A 51 14.12 -18.99 10.00
CA ALA A 51 13.53 -17.68 10.29
C ALA A 51 14.14 -16.51 9.48
N GLN A 52 15.47 -16.48 9.33
CA GLN A 52 16.14 -15.36 8.68
C GLN A 52 15.90 -15.35 7.17
N ARG A 53 16.17 -16.46 6.47
CA ARG A 53 15.96 -16.55 5.01
C ARG A 53 14.48 -16.56 4.64
N GLY A 54 13.62 -17.15 5.48
CA GLY A 54 12.17 -17.10 5.30
C GLY A 54 11.64 -15.67 5.31
N ALA A 55 12.11 -14.83 6.25
CA ALA A 55 11.73 -13.41 6.32
C ALA A 55 12.23 -12.59 5.11
N GLU A 56 13.43 -12.89 4.61
CA GLU A 56 13.99 -12.25 3.41
C GLU A 56 13.14 -12.55 2.16
N GLU A 57 12.82 -13.84 1.92
CA GLU A 57 11.97 -14.23 0.79
C GLU A 57 10.55 -13.68 0.92
N LEU A 58 10.00 -13.69 2.15
CA LEU A 58 8.69 -13.10 2.41
C LEU A 58 8.65 -11.62 2.05
N THR A 59 9.65 -10.86 2.49
CA THR A 59 9.77 -9.43 2.17
C THR A 59 9.87 -9.21 0.66
N ARG A 60 10.60 -10.07 -0.05
CA ARG A 60 10.72 -10.01 -1.51
C ARG A 60 9.38 -10.21 -2.20
N PHE A 61 8.60 -11.22 -1.80
CA PHE A 61 7.27 -11.47 -2.38
C PHE A 61 6.28 -10.35 -2.05
N LEU A 62 6.28 -9.85 -0.81
CA LEU A 62 5.46 -8.72 -0.41
C LEU A 62 5.73 -7.49 -1.25
N ASN A 63 6.99 -7.12 -1.44
CA ASN A 63 7.35 -5.95 -2.22
C ASN A 63 6.87 -6.09 -3.67
N LEU A 64 7.02 -7.26 -4.30
CA LEU A 64 6.51 -7.49 -5.66
C LEU A 64 5.00 -7.32 -5.78
N ILE A 65 4.23 -7.81 -4.80
CA ILE A 65 2.78 -7.67 -4.77
C ILE A 65 2.40 -6.22 -4.52
N TYR A 66 2.99 -5.60 -3.50
CA TYR A 66 2.70 -4.21 -3.14
C TYR A 66 3.07 -3.24 -4.23
N ASP A 67 4.20 -3.41 -4.92
CA ASP A 67 4.58 -2.57 -6.06
C ASP A 67 3.48 -2.58 -7.14
N ALA A 68 2.99 -3.76 -7.50
CA ALA A 68 1.91 -3.89 -8.49
C ALA A 68 0.60 -3.23 -8.03
N VAL A 69 0.24 -3.39 -6.76
CA VAL A 69 -1.00 -2.78 -6.22
C VAL A 69 -0.87 -1.26 -6.07
N ILE A 70 0.29 -0.78 -5.59
CA ILE A 70 0.60 0.64 -5.45
C ILE A 70 0.52 1.33 -6.82
N ASP A 71 1.10 0.72 -7.85
CA ASP A 71 1.04 1.26 -9.22
C ASP A 71 -0.39 1.40 -9.73
N GLU A 72 -1.25 0.40 -9.49
CA GLU A 72 -2.64 0.44 -9.91
C GLU A 72 -3.46 1.47 -9.13
N VAL A 73 -3.27 1.53 -7.81
CA VAL A 73 -3.89 2.56 -6.94
C VAL A 73 -3.52 3.96 -7.43
N HIS A 74 -2.24 4.20 -7.73
CA HIS A 74 -1.77 5.47 -8.28
C HIS A 74 -2.36 5.76 -9.66
N ARG A 75 -2.49 4.73 -10.52
CA ARG A 75 -3.09 4.86 -11.86
C ARG A 75 -4.53 5.35 -11.80
N PHE A 76 -5.30 4.88 -10.82
CA PHE A 76 -6.69 5.33 -10.59
C PHE A 76 -6.79 6.61 -9.74
N GLY A 77 -5.67 7.25 -9.42
CA GLY A 77 -5.62 8.50 -8.67
C GLY A 77 -5.89 8.34 -7.17
N GLY A 78 -5.73 7.13 -6.64
CA GLY A 78 -5.71 6.87 -5.21
C GLY A 78 -4.33 7.10 -4.59
N SER A 79 -4.25 6.97 -3.27
CA SER A 79 -3.00 7.01 -2.52
C SER A 79 -2.98 5.91 -1.48
N VAL A 80 -1.87 5.18 -1.40
CA VAL A 80 -1.64 4.24 -0.29
C VAL A 80 -1.28 5.05 0.95
N ILE A 81 -2.09 4.92 2.01
CA ILE A 81 -1.98 5.73 3.22
C ILE A 81 -1.51 4.94 4.44
N ALA A 82 -1.61 3.61 4.40
CA ALA A 82 -1.11 2.75 5.47
C ALA A 82 -0.83 1.31 4.97
N PHE A 83 0.14 0.67 5.64
CA PHE A 83 0.40 -0.76 5.58
C PHE A 83 0.15 -1.35 6.97
N ALA A 84 -0.49 -2.51 7.04
CA ALA A 84 -0.80 -3.21 8.27
C ALA A 84 -0.52 -4.71 8.09
N GLY A 85 0.72 -5.12 8.31
CA GLY A 85 1.16 -6.49 8.03
C GLY A 85 1.11 -6.80 6.53
N ASP A 86 0.21 -7.69 6.16
CA ASP A 86 -0.15 -8.15 4.82
C ASP A 86 -1.30 -7.37 4.16
N ALA A 87 -1.84 -6.39 4.87
CA ALA A 87 -2.89 -5.53 4.37
C ALA A 87 -2.40 -4.13 4.00
N ILE A 88 -3.09 -3.53 3.04
CA ILE A 88 -2.90 -2.15 2.60
C ILE A 88 -4.20 -1.36 2.71
N THR A 89 -4.07 -0.09 3.05
CA THR A 89 -5.18 0.86 3.05
C THR A 89 -4.91 1.97 2.05
N CYS A 90 -5.85 2.16 1.13
CA CYS A 90 -5.78 3.14 0.06
C CYS A 90 -6.94 4.13 0.17
N TRP A 91 -6.68 5.39 -0.17
CA TRP A 91 -7.65 6.47 -0.13
C TRP A 91 -7.84 7.09 -1.51
N PHE A 92 -9.11 7.29 -1.87
CA PHE A 92 -9.52 7.95 -3.12
C PHE A 92 -10.37 9.18 -2.77
N ASP A 93 -9.73 10.35 -2.79
CA ASP A 93 -10.33 11.64 -2.42
C ASP A 93 -11.47 12.00 -3.40
N GLY A 94 -12.64 12.35 -2.86
CA GLY A 94 -13.86 12.66 -3.63
C GLY A 94 -14.48 11.48 -4.38
N ASP A 95 -13.99 10.26 -4.20
CA ASP A 95 -14.55 9.07 -4.87
C ASP A 95 -15.87 8.61 -4.24
N ASN A 96 -16.77 8.10 -5.07
CA ASN A 96 -18.02 7.47 -4.64
C ASN A 96 -17.92 5.93 -4.57
N GLY A 97 -16.71 5.38 -4.70
CA GLY A 97 -16.43 3.94 -4.71
C GLY A 97 -16.10 3.38 -6.09
N TYR A 98 -16.38 4.11 -7.19
CA TYR A 98 -16.13 3.62 -8.54
C TYR A 98 -14.65 3.37 -8.81
N ARG A 99 -13.77 4.35 -8.51
CA ARG A 99 -12.32 4.19 -8.74
C ARG A 99 -11.70 3.19 -7.76
N ALA A 100 -12.23 3.13 -6.54
CA ALA A 100 -11.74 2.20 -5.53
C ALA A 100 -12.05 0.72 -5.84
N THR A 101 -12.97 0.41 -6.77
CA THR A 101 -13.43 -0.96 -7.06
C THR A 101 -13.25 -1.40 -8.51
N THR A 102 -12.71 -0.53 -9.37
CA THR A 102 -12.39 -0.84 -10.77
C THR A 102 -11.04 -1.53 -10.85
#